data_AF-A0A6A3BY77-F1
#
_entry.id   AF-A0A6A3BY77-F1
#
_cell.length_a   1.000
_cell.length_b   1.000
_cell.length_c   1.000
_cell.angle_alpha   90.00
_cell.angle_beta   90.00
_cell.angle_gamma   90.00
#
_symmetry.space_group_name_H-M   'P 1'
#
loop_
_entity.id
_entity.type
_entity.pdbx_description
1 polymer ?
#
loop_
_entity_poly.entity_id
_entity_poly.type
_entity_poly.pdbx_seq_one_letter_code
_entity_poly.pdbx_strand_id
1 'polypeptide(L)'
;MQLGPQSNFFPDLTITPGTDIIFFCSPNNPTGHAATRKQLQQLVEFARDNGSIIIFDSAYSTYISDDNPKSIFEIPGAKESLKSSCSLVGFLSYMTSTALYMQLLQWSIQYSSGWWPSMRLSRRFSGDAISAVIDYYKENAKILVDTFASINLEVYGGVNAPYVWVRFPGSKSWDVSAETLEKTV
;
A
#
# COMPACT_ATOMS: atom_id res chain seq x y z
N MET A 1 10.97 9.52 -17.61
CA MET A 1 9.79 8.76 -18.10
C MET A 1 8.64 9.02 -17.14
N GLN A 2 7.42 9.26 -17.64
CA GLN A 2 6.25 9.47 -16.78
C GLN A 2 5.81 8.12 -16.18
N LEU A 3 5.57 8.09 -14.87
CA LEU A 3 5.14 6.90 -14.12
C LEU A 3 3.70 6.54 -14.54
N GLY A 4 3.44 5.27 -14.85
CA GLY A 4 2.13 4.85 -15.38
C GLY A 4 2.06 3.38 -15.81
N PRO A 5 1.03 2.99 -16.58
CA PRO A 5 0.82 1.61 -17.02
C PRO A 5 2.04 1.00 -17.73
N GLN A 6 2.70 1.78 -18.59
CA GLN A 6 3.88 1.38 -19.35
C GLN A 6 5.09 0.99 -18.49
N SER A 7 5.17 1.51 -17.26
CA SER A 7 6.23 1.17 -16.30
C SER A 7 5.74 0.21 -15.21
N ASN A 8 4.55 -0.38 -15.39
CA ASN A 8 3.83 -1.12 -14.36
C ASN A 8 3.78 -0.36 -13.03
N PHE A 9 3.54 0.96 -13.09
CA PHE A 9 3.45 1.84 -11.94
C PHE A 9 4.65 1.80 -10.98
N PHE A 10 5.82 1.39 -11.46
CA PHE A 10 7.08 1.45 -10.72
C PHE A 10 8.00 2.51 -11.35
N PRO A 11 8.72 3.31 -10.55
CA PRO A 11 9.62 4.34 -11.05
C PRO A 11 10.88 3.72 -11.70
N ASP A 12 11.41 4.39 -12.71
CA ASP A 12 12.76 4.14 -13.19
C ASP A 12 13.76 4.79 -12.23
N LEU A 13 14.36 3.98 -11.36
CA LEU A 13 15.30 4.43 -10.34
C LEU A 13 16.61 4.95 -10.94
N THR A 14 16.95 4.64 -12.19
CA THR A 14 18.20 5.13 -12.81
C THR A 14 18.17 6.62 -13.12
N ILE A 15 16.97 7.18 -13.30
CA ILE A 15 16.74 8.61 -13.56
C ILE A 15 16.07 9.32 -12.38
N THR A 16 15.79 8.60 -11.29
CA THR A 16 15.16 9.16 -10.11
C THR A 16 16.22 9.86 -9.27
N PRO A 17 16.04 11.16 -8.93
CA PRO A 17 16.99 11.87 -8.08
C PRO A 17 16.99 11.29 -6.66
N GLY A 18 18.16 11.26 -6.02
CA GLY A 18 18.27 10.87 -4.62
C GLY A 18 17.54 11.85 -3.69
N THR A 19 16.94 11.33 -2.63
CA THR A 19 16.26 12.09 -1.58
C THR A 19 16.58 11.51 -0.20
N ASP A 20 16.45 12.30 0.87
CA ASP A 20 16.69 11.78 2.22
C ASP A 20 15.63 10.73 2.63
N ILE A 21 14.39 10.90 2.15
CA ILE A 21 13.24 10.07 2.51
C ILE A 21 12.52 9.62 1.25
N ILE A 22 12.17 8.33 1.20
CA ILE A 22 11.38 7.71 0.13
C ILE A 22 10.10 7.13 0.73
N PHE A 23 8.95 7.74 0.45
CA PHE A 23 7.66 7.12 0.77
C PHE A 23 7.31 6.12 -0.32
N PHE A 24 7.13 4.86 0.07
CA PHE A 24 6.84 3.79 -0.87
C PHE A 24 5.68 2.93 -0.37
N CYS A 25 4.58 2.90 -1.11
CA CYS A 25 3.37 2.15 -0.76
C CYS A 25 3.22 0.93 -1.66
N SER A 26 3.11 -0.26 -1.06
CA SER A 26 2.93 -1.53 -1.78
C SER A 26 2.04 -2.48 -0.96
N PRO A 27 0.84 -2.84 -1.44
CA PRO A 27 0.20 -2.36 -2.68
C PRO A 27 -0.06 -0.86 -2.68
N ASN A 28 0.22 -0.19 -3.81
CA ASN A 28 0.10 1.25 -3.95
C ASN A 28 -1.37 1.70 -3.96
N ASN A 29 -1.69 2.71 -3.16
CA ASN A 29 -2.91 3.52 -3.34
C ASN A 29 -2.54 4.77 -4.17
N PRO A 30 -3.17 5.02 -5.33
CA PRO A 30 -4.42 4.42 -5.82
C PRO A 30 -4.27 3.31 -6.87
N THR A 31 -3.08 2.96 -7.35
CA THR A 31 -2.94 2.13 -8.56
C THR A 31 -3.23 0.65 -8.34
N GLY A 32 -3.20 0.18 -7.10
CA GLY A 32 -3.31 -1.22 -6.70
C GLY A 32 -2.08 -2.06 -7.03
N HIS A 33 -1.00 -1.43 -7.54
CA HIS A 33 0.22 -2.13 -7.93
C HIS A 33 0.98 -2.65 -6.70
N ALA A 34 1.25 -3.96 -6.67
CA ALA A 34 2.13 -4.57 -5.68
C ALA A 34 3.53 -4.73 -6.28
N ALA A 35 4.53 -4.12 -5.64
CA ALA A 35 5.90 -4.18 -6.12
C ALA A 35 6.46 -5.60 -6.01
N THR A 36 7.08 -6.06 -7.08
CA THR A 36 7.73 -7.39 -7.12
C THR A 36 8.95 -7.44 -6.22
N ARG A 37 9.38 -8.65 -5.85
CA ARG A 37 10.64 -8.85 -5.09
C ARG A 37 11.84 -8.17 -5.76
N LYS A 38 11.96 -8.27 -7.09
CA LYS A 38 13.03 -7.62 -7.86
C LYS A 38 12.96 -6.09 -7.77
N GLN A 39 11.76 -5.53 -7.91
CA GLN A 39 11.54 -4.08 -7.79
C GLN A 39 11.90 -3.58 -6.38
N LEU A 40 11.51 -4.31 -5.33
CA LEU A 40 11.86 -3.95 -3.96
C LEU A 40 13.35 -4.11 -3.65
N GLN A 41 14.03 -5.10 -4.27
CA GLN A 41 15.49 -5.20 -4.22
C GLN A 41 16.16 -3.95 -4.81
N GLN A 42 15.71 -3.52 -6.00
CA GLN A 42 16.21 -2.30 -6.64
C GLN A 42 15.96 -1.06 -5.77
N LEU A 43 14.80 -0.97 -5.13
CA LEU A 43 14.47 0.13 -4.22
C LEU A 43 15.39 0.17 -2.99
N VAL A 44 15.64 -0.98 -2.36
CA VAL A 44 16.53 -1.09 -1.19
C VAL A 44 17.96 -0.73 -1.57
N GLU A 45 18.45 -1.21 -2.72
CA GLU A 45 19.78 -0.87 -3.22
C GLU A 45 19.90 0.63 -3.51
N PHE A 46 18.94 1.20 -4.25
CA PHE A 46 18.87 2.63 -4.52
C PHE A 46 18.86 3.48 -3.25
N ALA A 47 18.08 3.10 -2.24
CA ALA A 47 18.03 3.82 -0.97
C ALA A 47 19.37 3.74 -0.22
N ARG A 48 20.00 2.58 -0.21
CA ARG A 48 21.32 2.40 0.44
C ARG A 48 22.39 3.24 -0.22
N ASP A 49 22.45 3.20 -1.55
CA ASP A 49 23.46 3.91 -2.33
C ASP A 49 23.32 5.43 -2.19
N ASN A 50 22.09 5.92 -1.99
CA ASN A 50 21.79 7.33 -1.76
C ASN A 50 21.81 7.73 -0.27
N GLY A 51 21.94 6.80 0.67
CA GLY A 51 21.78 7.06 2.11
C GLY A 51 20.35 7.46 2.52
N SER A 52 19.36 7.12 1.71
CA SER A 52 17.94 7.42 1.92
C SER A 52 17.31 6.51 2.98
N ILE A 53 16.26 7.01 3.64
CA ILE A 53 15.37 6.22 4.49
C ILE A 53 14.11 5.89 3.70
N ILE A 54 13.78 4.60 3.59
CA ILE A 54 12.49 4.17 3.05
C ILE A 54 11.44 4.23 4.16
N ILE A 55 10.31 4.88 3.91
CA ILE A 55 9.08 4.74 4.70
C ILE A 55 8.15 3.85 3.89
N PHE A 56 8.12 2.56 4.27
CA PHE A 56 7.35 1.55 3.56
C PHE A 56 5.94 1.43 4.11
N ASP A 57 4.95 1.75 3.27
CA ASP A 57 3.53 1.62 3.57
C ASP A 57 3.01 0.26 3.08
N SER A 58 2.66 -0.61 4.02
CA SER A 58 2.12 -1.95 3.77
C SER A 58 0.64 -2.09 4.16
N ALA A 59 -0.14 -0.99 4.11
CA ALA A 59 -1.53 -0.97 4.58
C ALA A 59 -2.42 -2.04 3.93
N TYR A 60 -2.18 -2.33 2.65
CA TYR A 60 -2.97 -3.29 1.87
C TYR A 60 -2.26 -4.63 1.64
N SER A 61 -1.17 -4.93 2.35
CA SER A 61 -0.35 -6.13 2.07
C SER A 61 -1.09 -7.45 2.26
N THR A 62 -2.15 -7.47 3.08
CA THR A 62 -3.01 -8.63 3.27
C THR A 62 -3.85 -8.97 2.03
N TYR A 63 -4.06 -8.00 1.13
CA TYR A 63 -4.77 -8.19 -0.14
C TYR A 63 -3.89 -8.74 -1.26
N ILE A 64 -2.57 -8.82 -1.08
CA ILE A 64 -1.65 -9.39 -2.08
C ILE A 64 -2.00 -10.87 -2.30
N SER A 65 -2.38 -11.17 -3.55
CA SER A 65 -2.72 -12.50 -4.07
C SER A 65 -1.53 -13.21 -4.71
N ASP A 66 -0.60 -12.44 -5.28
CA ASP A 66 0.59 -12.96 -5.94
C ASP A 66 1.70 -13.31 -4.94
N ASP A 67 2.81 -13.91 -5.42
CA ASP A 67 4.01 -14.21 -4.62
C ASP A 67 4.89 -12.98 -4.33
N ASN A 68 4.28 -11.78 -4.35
CA ASN A 68 4.98 -10.53 -4.10
C ASN A 68 5.19 -10.31 -2.59
N PRO A 69 6.32 -9.68 -2.17
CA PRO A 69 6.57 -9.44 -0.75
C PRO A 69 5.50 -8.58 -0.09
N LYS A 70 5.04 -9.01 1.08
CA LYS A 70 4.09 -8.28 1.94
C LYS A 70 4.80 -7.32 2.88
N SER A 71 6.11 -7.48 3.05
CA SER A 71 6.96 -6.62 3.88
C SER A 71 8.29 -6.31 3.18
N ILE A 72 8.75 -5.07 3.30
CA ILE A 72 10.09 -4.67 2.82
C ILE A 72 11.22 -5.44 3.51
N PHE A 73 10.98 -5.95 4.73
CA PHE A 73 11.97 -6.73 5.48
C PHE A 73 12.19 -8.15 4.94
N GLU A 74 11.40 -8.58 3.95
CA GLU A 74 11.68 -9.81 3.19
C GLU A 74 12.85 -9.61 2.20
N ILE A 75 13.30 -8.38 2.00
CA ILE A 75 14.43 -8.04 1.13
C ILE A 75 15.70 -7.96 1.99
N PRO A 76 16.74 -8.75 1.69
CA PRO A 76 18.04 -8.62 2.35
C PRO A 76 18.61 -7.20 2.18
N GLY A 77 19.21 -6.64 3.23
CA GLY A 77 19.72 -5.25 3.20
C GLY A 77 18.69 -4.19 3.60
N ALA A 78 17.41 -4.55 3.72
CA ALA A 78 16.36 -3.60 4.07
C ALA A 78 16.54 -3.05 5.49
N LYS A 79 16.94 -3.87 6.46
CA LYS A 79 17.09 -3.43 7.87
C LYS A 79 18.22 -2.41 8.04
N GLU A 80 19.28 -2.54 7.26
CA GLU A 80 20.42 -1.62 7.27
C GLU A 80 20.07 -0.27 6.63
N SER A 81 19.08 -0.26 5.72
CA SER A 81 18.65 0.92 4.95
C SER A 81 17.34 1.55 5.48
N LEU A 82 16.77 1.01 6.58
CA LEU A 82 15.51 1.46 7.17
C LEU A 82 15.67 1.79 8.66
N LYS A 83 15.24 3.01 9.04
CA LYS A 83 15.00 3.35 10.45
C LYS A 83 13.53 3.22 10.89
N SER A 84 12.57 3.15 9.95
CA SER A 84 11.14 3.04 10.29
C SER A 84 10.29 2.47 9.14
N SER A 85 9.51 1.42 9.39
CA SER A 85 8.43 0.96 8.53
C SER A 85 7.09 1.38 9.15
N CYS A 86 6.34 2.28 8.51
CA CYS A 86 5.00 2.63 8.97
C CYS A 86 4.15 3.16 7.82
N SER A 87 3.07 2.46 7.49
CA SER A 87 1.87 3.10 6.94
C SER A 87 1.09 3.78 8.05
N LEU A 88 0.20 4.74 7.81
CA LEU A 88 -0.67 5.25 8.89
C LEU A 88 -1.62 4.14 9.41
N VAL A 89 -1.98 3.20 8.55
CA VAL A 89 -2.75 1.97 8.87
C VAL A 89 -1.86 0.86 9.44
N GLY A 90 -0.59 0.84 9.08
CA GLY A 90 0.44 -0.09 9.58
C GLY A 90 1.12 0.43 10.83
N PHE A 91 1.01 1.71 11.17
CA PHE A 91 1.27 2.27 12.48
C PHE A 91 0.31 1.61 13.46
N LEU A 92 -0.97 1.47 13.08
CA LEU A 92 -1.97 0.70 13.84
C LEU A 92 -1.66 -0.80 13.94
N SER A 93 -1.10 -1.45 12.91
CA SER A 93 -0.72 -2.89 12.96
C SER A 93 0.67 -3.18 13.54
N TYR A 94 1.68 -2.33 13.34
CA TYR A 94 3.06 -2.47 13.83
C TYR A 94 3.15 -2.20 15.34
N MET A 95 2.23 -1.39 15.89
CA MET A 95 1.94 -1.30 17.32
C MET A 95 1.65 -2.66 17.98
N THR A 96 1.34 -3.70 17.19
CA THR A 96 1.02 -5.02 17.74
C THR A 96 2.18 -6.02 17.80
N SER A 97 3.36 -5.75 17.21
CA SER A 97 4.30 -6.86 16.88
C SER A 97 5.79 -6.81 17.28
N THR A 98 6.45 -5.73 17.75
CA THR A 98 7.86 -5.87 18.25
C THR A 98 8.31 -4.91 19.36
N ALA A 99 9.33 -5.34 20.10
CA ALA A 99 9.88 -4.77 21.35
C ALA A 99 10.48 -3.36 21.25
N LEU A 100 10.72 -2.81 20.05
CA LEU A 100 11.22 -1.43 19.87
C LEU A 100 10.17 -0.36 20.26
N TYR A 101 8.91 -0.80 20.42
CA TYR A 101 7.77 -0.03 20.88
C TYR A 101 7.94 0.58 22.29
N MET A 102 8.66 -0.07 23.22
CA MET A 102 8.71 0.38 24.62
C MET A 102 9.36 1.76 24.82
N GLN A 103 10.27 2.18 23.92
CA GLN A 103 10.96 3.46 24.06
C GLN A 103 10.20 4.65 23.43
N LEU A 104 9.48 4.43 22.33
CA LEU A 104 8.65 5.46 21.68
C LEU A 104 7.25 5.59 22.32
N LEU A 105 6.78 4.52 22.98
CA LEU A 105 5.56 4.50 23.79
C LEU A 105 5.50 5.61 24.83
N GLN A 106 6.61 5.83 25.56
CA GLN A 106 6.67 6.80 26.64
C GLN A 106 6.27 8.20 26.18
N TRP A 107 6.53 8.52 24.91
CA TRP A 107 6.22 9.81 24.29
C TRP A 107 4.76 9.88 23.79
N SER A 108 4.23 8.82 23.18
CA SER A 108 2.83 8.76 22.71
C SER A 108 1.80 8.63 23.84
N ILE A 109 2.17 7.98 24.97
CA ILE A 109 1.34 7.83 26.18
C ILE A 109 0.98 9.20 26.77
N GLN A 110 1.81 10.22 26.57
CA GLN A 110 1.56 11.56 27.09
C GLN A 110 0.44 12.31 26.33
N TYR A 111 0.09 11.90 25.11
CA TYR A 111 -0.80 12.66 24.23
C TYR A 111 -2.04 11.92 23.72
N SER A 112 -2.21 10.62 23.97
CA SER A 112 -3.38 9.89 23.46
C SER A 112 -3.92 8.82 24.40
N SER A 113 -4.94 9.17 25.18
CA SER A 113 -5.54 8.35 26.25
C SER A 113 -6.58 7.31 25.80
N GLY A 114 -6.81 7.11 24.50
CA GLY A 114 -7.95 6.33 23.97
C GLY A 114 -7.64 4.97 23.31
N TRP A 115 -6.37 4.64 23.04
CA TRP A 115 -6.04 3.57 22.08
C TRP A 115 -5.96 2.15 22.66
N TRP A 116 -5.85 2.02 23.98
CA TRP A 116 -5.57 0.74 24.64
C TRP A 116 -6.72 -0.29 24.60
N PRO A 117 -8.00 0.10 24.75
CA PRO A 117 -9.11 -0.86 24.67
C PRO A 117 -9.26 -1.50 23.29
N SER A 118 -9.13 -0.71 22.21
CA SER A 118 -9.29 -1.16 20.83
C SER A 118 -8.21 -2.16 20.40
N MET A 119 -6.96 -1.96 20.84
CA MET A 119 -5.85 -2.88 20.56
C MET A 119 -6.01 -4.26 21.24
N ARG A 120 -6.67 -4.33 22.41
CA ARG A 120 -6.97 -5.62 23.05
C ARG A 120 -8.09 -6.37 22.34
N LEU A 121 -9.02 -5.65 21.72
CA LEU A 121 -10.14 -6.24 20.99
C LEU A 121 -9.67 -6.85 19.65
N SER A 122 -8.71 -6.23 18.96
CA SER A 122 -8.22 -6.74 17.67
C SER A 122 -7.56 -8.12 17.77
N ARG A 123 -6.96 -8.45 18.92
CA ARG A 123 -6.39 -9.79 19.21
C ARG A 123 -7.43 -10.90 19.34
N ARG A 124 -8.72 -10.59 19.36
CA ARG A 124 -9.82 -11.56 19.48
C ARG A 124 -10.35 -12.03 18.13
N PHE A 125 -9.99 -11.39 17.02
CA PHE A 125 -10.40 -11.86 15.70
C PHE A 125 -9.52 -13.04 15.28
N SER A 126 -10.15 -14.15 14.91
CA SER A 126 -9.46 -15.28 14.29
C SER A 126 -8.96 -14.87 12.90
N GLY A 127 -7.86 -15.49 12.45
CA GLY A 127 -7.35 -15.28 11.08
C GLY A 127 -8.43 -15.54 10.04
N ASP A 128 -9.29 -16.53 10.27
CA ASP A 128 -10.37 -16.91 9.36
C ASP A 128 -11.40 -15.80 9.14
N ALA A 129 -11.77 -15.06 10.20
CA ALA A 129 -12.71 -13.95 10.08
C ALA A 129 -12.14 -12.79 9.25
N ILE A 130 -10.83 -12.52 9.39
CA ILE A 130 -10.13 -11.49 8.62
C ILE A 130 -10.03 -11.91 7.15
N SER A 131 -9.67 -13.17 6.89
CA SER A 131 -9.60 -13.71 5.52
C SER A 131 -10.95 -13.63 4.81
N ALA A 132 -12.04 -14.00 5.48
CA ALA A 132 -13.38 -13.93 4.88
C ALA A 132 -13.78 -12.50 4.46
N VAL A 133 -13.41 -11.49 5.26
CA VAL A 133 -13.66 -10.07 4.92
C VAL A 133 -12.78 -9.62 3.76
N ILE A 134 -11.51 -10.04 3.73
CA ILE A 134 -10.60 -9.75 2.61
C ILE A 134 -11.13 -10.36 1.32
N ASP A 135 -11.53 -11.62 1.34
CA ASP A 135 -12.05 -12.34 0.17
C ASP A 135 -13.33 -11.67 -0.35
N TYR A 136 -14.22 -11.25 0.54
CA TYR A 136 -15.42 -10.48 0.17
C TYR A 136 -15.07 -9.18 -0.59
N TYR A 137 -14.11 -8.39 -0.09
CA TYR A 137 -13.72 -7.16 -0.77
C TYR A 137 -12.93 -7.39 -2.07
N LYS A 138 -12.20 -8.51 -2.16
CA LYS A 138 -11.55 -8.91 -3.43
C LYS A 138 -12.58 -9.29 -4.48
N GLU A 139 -13.65 -9.98 -4.08
CA GLU A 139 -14.76 -10.27 -5.00
C GLU A 139 -15.45 -8.99 -5.48
N ASN A 140 -15.67 -8.02 -4.57
CA ASN A 140 -16.20 -6.70 -4.98
C ASN A 140 -15.27 -5.99 -5.97
N ALA A 141 -13.96 -6.01 -5.73
CA ALA A 141 -12.99 -5.42 -6.66
C ALA A 141 -13.02 -6.12 -8.02
N LYS A 142 -13.13 -7.45 -8.05
CA LYS A 142 -13.28 -8.24 -9.28
C LYS A 142 -14.52 -7.83 -10.07
N ILE A 143 -15.67 -7.68 -9.41
CA ILE A 143 -16.92 -7.22 -10.06
C ILE A 143 -16.71 -5.86 -10.74
N LEU A 144 -16.01 -4.93 -10.08
CA LEU A 144 -15.70 -3.61 -10.67
C LEU A 144 -14.77 -3.73 -11.88
N VAL A 145 -13.70 -4.54 -11.79
CA VAL A 145 -12.79 -4.79 -12.92
C VAL A 145 -13.56 -5.33 -14.11
N ASP A 146 -14.35 -6.38 -13.91
CA ASP A 146 -15.11 -7.05 -14.98
C ASP A 146 -16.15 -6.07 -15.58
N THR A 147 -16.80 -5.24 -14.76
CA THR A 147 -17.78 -4.24 -15.21
C THR A 147 -17.12 -3.18 -16.11
N PHE A 148 -16.05 -2.53 -15.65
CA PHE A 148 -15.39 -1.49 -16.44
C PHE A 148 -14.70 -2.07 -17.69
N ALA A 149 -14.14 -3.28 -17.61
CA ALA A 149 -13.59 -3.97 -18.76
C ALA A 149 -14.66 -4.31 -19.81
N SER A 150 -15.88 -4.68 -19.39
CA SER A 150 -17.00 -4.99 -20.31
C SER A 150 -17.44 -3.81 -21.18
N ILE A 151 -17.16 -2.58 -20.73
CA ILE A 151 -17.41 -1.34 -21.48
C ILE A 151 -16.15 -0.78 -22.15
N ASN A 152 -15.12 -1.63 -22.34
CA ASN A 152 -13.85 -1.33 -23.02
C ASN A 152 -13.02 -0.20 -22.37
N LEU A 153 -13.15 0.01 -21.06
CA LEU A 153 -12.23 0.89 -20.35
C LEU A 153 -10.97 0.14 -19.92
N GLU A 154 -9.83 0.84 -19.92
CA GLU A 154 -8.60 0.32 -19.35
C GLU A 154 -8.68 0.38 -17.82
N VAL A 155 -8.51 -0.77 -17.15
CA VAL A 155 -8.61 -0.91 -15.70
C VAL A 155 -7.33 -1.54 -15.16
N TYR A 156 -6.84 -1.00 -14.04
CA TYR A 156 -5.68 -1.49 -13.30
C TYR A 156 -6.05 -1.73 -11.84
N GLY A 157 -5.20 -2.43 -11.09
CA GLY A 157 -5.47 -2.77 -9.69
C GLY A 157 -6.50 -3.90 -9.54
N GLY A 158 -7.20 -3.95 -8.40
CA GLY A 158 -8.23 -4.94 -8.10
C GLY A 158 -7.77 -6.36 -7.74
N VAL A 159 -6.53 -6.74 -8.08
CA VAL A 159 -5.97 -8.08 -7.78
C VAL A 159 -5.29 -8.12 -6.41
N ASN A 160 -4.46 -7.13 -6.13
CA ASN A 160 -3.64 -7.05 -4.92
C ASN A 160 -4.13 -5.96 -3.95
N ALA A 161 -5.26 -5.31 -4.24
CA ALA A 161 -5.84 -4.24 -3.44
C ALA A 161 -7.36 -4.17 -3.62
N PRO A 162 -8.13 -3.70 -2.62
CA PRO A 162 -9.60 -3.68 -2.64
C PRO A 162 -10.17 -2.47 -3.42
N TYR A 163 -9.46 -1.98 -4.43
CA TYR A 163 -9.85 -0.85 -5.26
C TYR A 163 -9.29 -1.01 -6.67
N VAL A 164 -9.92 -0.32 -7.61
CA VAL A 164 -9.56 -0.31 -9.04
C VAL A 164 -9.12 1.08 -9.46
N TRP A 165 -8.24 1.13 -10.46
CA TRP A 165 -7.77 2.36 -11.08
C TRP A 165 -8.19 2.36 -12.55
N VAL A 166 -9.17 3.19 -12.90
CA VAL A 166 -9.80 3.18 -14.22
C VAL A 166 -9.35 4.39 -15.02
N ARG A 167 -8.99 4.17 -16.29
CA ARG A 167 -8.58 5.23 -17.20
C ARG A 167 -9.77 5.75 -18.02
N PHE A 168 -9.98 7.07 -17.98
CA PHE A 168 -10.95 7.77 -18.81
C PHE A 168 -10.21 8.72 -19.78
N PRO A 169 -9.82 8.25 -20.98
CA PRO A 169 -9.04 9.05 -21.91
C PRO A 169 -9.81 10.28 -22.39
N GLY A 170 -9.14 11.43 -22.46
CA GLY A 170 -9.73 12.69 -22.90
C GLY A 170 -10.53 13.45 -21.83
N SER A 171 -10.74 12.86 -20.66
CA SER A 171 -11.46 13.48 -19.54
C SER A 171 -10.52 13.79 -18.37
N LYS A 172 -10.82 14.84 -17.61
CA LYS A 172 -10.16 15.08 -16.32
C LYS A 172 -10.85 14.23 -15.24
N SER A 173 -10.07 13.77 -14.26
CA SER A 173 -10.60 12.95 -13.16
C SER A 173 -11.72 13.63 -12.37
N TRP A 174 -11.62 14.95 -12.17
CA TRP A 174 -12.65 15.75 -11.49
C TRP A 174 -13.97 15.79 -12.26
N ASP A 175 -13.93 15.92 -13.59
CA ASP A 175 -15.13 15.98 -14.43
C ASP A 175 -15.87 14.63 -14.38
N VAL A 176 -15.12 13.51 -14.50
CA VAL A 176 -15.68 12.16 -14.38
C VAL A 176 -16.28 11.92 -12.98
N SER A 177 -15.59 12.38 -11.93
CA SER A 177 -16.08 12.26 -10.56
C SER A 177 -17.37 13.06 -10.33
N ALA A 178 -17.45 14.29 -10.85
CA ALA A 178 -18.63 15.13 -10.73
C ALA A 178 -19.82 14.53 -11.48
N GLU A 179 -19.62 14.12 -12.74
CA GLU A 179 -20.65 13.50 -13.57
C GLU A 179 -21.19 12.20 -12.95
N THR A 180 -20.30 11.37 -12.40
CA THR A 180 -20.71 10.12 -11.72
C THR A 180 -21.56 10.41 -10.49
N LEU A 181 -21.18 11.43 -9.71
CA LEU A 181 -21.93 11.83 -8.53
C LEU A 181 -23.31 12.36 -8.94
N GLU A 182 -23.38 13.30 -9.88
CA GLU A 182 -24.64 13.90 -10.34
C GLU A 182 -25.65 12.88 -10.88
N LYS A 183 -25.18 11.77 -11.47
CA LYS A 183 -26.05 10.72 -12.02
C LYS A 183 -26.49 9.67 -11.00
N THR A 184 -25.93 9.69 -9.79
CA THR A 184 -26.21 8.68 -8.74
C THR A 184 -26.98 9.22 -7.54
N VAL A 185 -27.24 10.54 -7.47
CA VAL A 185 -28.14 11.18 -6.50
C VAL A 185 -29.46 11.55 -7.17
#